data_AF-A0A7J7NKH7-F1
#
_entry.id   AF-A0A7J7NKH7-F1
#
_cell.length_a   1.000
_cell.length_b   1.000
_cell.length_c   1.000
_cell.angle_alpha   90.00
_cell.angle_beta   90.00
_cell.angle_gamma   90.00
#
_symmetry.space_group_name_H-M   'P 1'
#
loop_
_entity.id
_entity.type
_entity.pdbx_description
1 polymer ?
#
loop_
_entity_poly.entity_id
_entity_poly.type
_entity_poly.pdbx_seq_one_letter_code
_entity_poly.pdbx_strand_id
1 'polypeptide(L)' 'MSCKDKRLIRCFWCFGPPKKSYKLLRPVVVIDGTFSKGRYRGTLLTAIAIDPSNHIFLLAFSITD' A
#
# COMPACT_ATOMS: atom_id res chain seq x y z
N MET A 1 14.97 -25.19 -20.82
CA MET A 1 14.38 -23.84 -20.63
C MET A 1 12.95 -24.02 -20.13
N SER A 2 12.69 -23.87 -18.83
CA SER A 2 11.33 -23.98 -18.28
C SER A 2 10.84 -22.60 -17.88
N CYS A 3 9.74 -22.18 -18.50
CA CYS A 3 9.10 -20.88 -18.32
C CYS A 3 8.64 -20.73 -16.86
N LYS A 4 9.32 -19.89 -16.07
CA LYS A 4 8.88 -19.54 -14.73
C LYS A 4 7.56 -18.78 -14.85
N ASP A 5 6.47 -19.36 -14.35
CA ASP A 5 5.21 -18.65 -14.11
C ASP A 5 5.52 -17.34 -13.40
N LYS A 6 5.15 -16.20 -14.01
CA LYS A 6 5.41 -14.85 -13.49
C LYS A 6 4.51 -14.53 -12.30
N ARG A 7 4.60 -15.30 -11.21
CA ARG A 7 3.92 -14.97 -9.94
C ARG A 7 4.72 -13.90 -9.23
N LEU A 8 4.08 -12.76 -8.93
CA LEU A 8 4.65 -11.73 -8.09
C LEU A 8 4.67 -12.27 -6.66
N ILE A 9 5.83 -12.72 -6.19
CA ILE A 9 5.95 -13.35 -4.87
C ILE A 9 5.62 -12.32 -3.79
N ARG A 10 6.25 -11.13 -3.81
CA ARG A 10 5.95 -9.96 -2.97
C ARG A 10 6.43 -8.68 -3.66
N CYS A 11 5.65 -7.62 -3.62
CA CYS A 11 6.03 -6.27 -4.07
C CYS A 11 5.73 -5.29 -2.95
N PHE A 12 6.68 -4.42 -2.59
CA PHE A 12 6.49 -3.37 -1.60
C PHE A 12 6.90 -2.03 -2.21
N TRP A 13 6.07 -1.01 -1.97
CA TRP A 13 6.35 0.36 -2.41
C TRP A 13 6.03 1.33 -1.29
N CYS A 14 6.94 2.25 -1.00
CA CYS A 14 6.77 3.30 0.00
C CYS A 14 6.91 4.66 -0.68
N PHE A 15 5.95 5.54 -0.45
CA PHE A 15 6.04 6.93 -0.85
C PHE A 15 6.91 7.68 0.16
N GLY A 16 7.86 8.47 -0.34
CA GLY A 16 8.65 9.33 0.53
C GLY A 16 7.75 10.27 1.35
N PRO A 17 8.18 10.66 2.56
CA PRO A 17 7.37 11.49 3.44
C PRO A 17 7.03 12.80 2.72
N PRO A 18 5.75 13.21 2.70
CA PRO A 18 5.38 14.45 2.06
C PRO A 18 5.94 15.61 2.90
N LYS A 19 6.95 16.30 2.35
CA LYS A 19 7.82 17.27 3.06
C LYS A 19 7.06 18.33 3.87
N LYS A 20 5.87 18.74 3.41
CA LYS A 20 5.07 19.81 4.04
C LYS A 20 3.91 19.29 4.90
N SER A 21 3.31 18.16 4.56
CA SER A 21 2.11 17.67 5.24
C SER A 21 2.41 16.69 6.38
N TYR A 22 3.61 16.08 6.44
CA TYR A 22 3.89 15.07 7.49
C TYR A 22 3.70 15.60 8.92
N LYS A 23 4.08 16.86 9.20
CA LYS A 23 3.92 17.48 10.53
C LYS A 23 2.46 17.78 10.88
N LEU A 24 1.60 17.81 9.88
CA LEU A 24 0.19 18.16 10.02
C LEU A 24 -0.69 16.91 10.00
N LEU A 25 -0.23 15.77 9.46
CA LEU A 25 -0.98 14.51 9.45
C LEU A 25 -1.45 14.13 10.86
N ARG A 26 -2.66 13.60 10.98
CA ARG A 26 -3.14 13.03 12.23
C ARG A 26 -2.23 11.85 12.62
N PRO A 27 -2.00 11.58 13.92
CA PRO A 27 -1.23 10.43 14.37
C PRO A 27 -2.04 9.12 14.23
N VAL A 28 -2.69 8.94 13.09
CA VAL A 28 -3.53 7.79 12.75
C VAL A 28 -3.09 7.29 11.38
N VAL A 29 -2.66 6.03 11.35
CA VAL A 29 -2.37 5.31 10.11
C VAL A 29 -3.44 4.24 9.95
N VAL A 30 -4.15 4.29 8.83
CA VAL A 30 -5.14 3.28 8.44
C VAL A 30 -4.44 2.27 7.56
N ILE A 31 -4.55 1.00 7.91
CA ILE A 31 -4.07 -0.11 7.09
C ILE A 31 -5.29 -0.86 6.60
N ASP A 32 -5.45 -0.93 5.28
CA ASP A 32 -6.50 -1.73 4.65
C ASP A 32 -5.90 -2.89 3.85
N GLY A 33 -6.54 -4.06 3.97
CA GLY A 33 -6.12 -5.29 3.34
C GLY A 33 -7.22 -5.82 2.44
N THR A 34 -7.08 -5.62 1.13
CA THR A 34 -8.03 -6.13 0.15
C THR A 34 -7.56 -7.47 -0.40
N PHE A 35 -8.33 -8.53 -0.19
CA PHE A 35 -8.09 -9.83 -0.82
C PHE A 35 -8.52 -9.83 -2.29
N SER A 36 -7.58 -10.04 -3.22
CA SER A 36 -7.88 -10.18 -4.64
C SER A 36 -8.29 -11.61 -4.98
N LYS A 37 -9.58 -11.82 -5.29
CA LYS A 37 -10.12 -13.13 -5.73
C LYS A 37 -9.90 -13.42 -7.24
N GLY A 38 -9.09 -12.61 -7.93
CA GLY A 38 -8.88 -12.68 -9.38
C GLY A 38 -7.82 -13.71 -9.83
N ARG A 39 -7.43 -13.63 -11.11
CA ARG A 39 -6.39 -14.48 -11.72
C ARG A 39 -5.03 -14.38 -11.01
N TYR A 40 -4.77 -13.23 -10.40
CA TYR A 40 -3.65 -13.00 -9.50
C TYR A 40 -4.22 -13.05 -8.07
N ARG A 41 -4.08 -14.23 -7.45
CA ARG A 41 -4.38 -14.40 -6.04
C ARG A 41 -3.39 -13.54 -5.25
N GLY A 42 -3.86 -12.97 -4.15
CA GLY A 42 -3.04 -12.14 -3.29
C GLY A 42 -3.83 -11.21 -2.38
N THR A 43 -3.10 -10.55 -1.50
CA THR A 43 -3.59 -9.52 -0.57
C THR A 43 -2.89 -8.21 -0.93
N LEU A 44 -3.67 -7.21 -1.31
CA LEU A 44 -3.21 -5.83 -1.43
C LEU A 44 -3.31 -5.18 -0.05
N LEU A 45 -2.17 -4.90 0.57
CA LEU A 45 -2.10 -4.10 1.79
C LEU A 45 -1.79 -2.66 1.41
N THR A 46 -2.54 -1.71 1.95
CA THR A 46 -2.30 -0.28 1.75
C THR A 46 -2.22 0.40 3.10
N ALA A 47 -1.22 1.26 3.28
CA ALA A 47 -1.05 2.10 4.46
C ALA A 47 -1.34 3.55 4.06
N ILE A 48 -2.26 4.17 4.77
CA ILE A 48 -2.80 5.49 4.47
C ILE A 48 -2.71 6.35 5.73
N ALA A 49 -2.34 7.62 5.58
CA ALA A 49 -2.48 8.63 6.61
C ALA A 49 -3.58 9.62 6.22
N ILE A 50 -4.22 10.19 7.23
CA ILE A 50 -5.28 11.18 7.05
C ILE A 50 -4.84 12.48 7.71
N ASP A 51 -5.01 13.59 7.02
CA ASP A 51 -4.70 14.91 7.57
C ASP A 51 -5.88 15.49 8.41
N PRO A 52 -5.69 16.63 9.10
CA PRO A 52 -6.74 17.28 9.88
C PRO A 52 -7.92 17.72 9.01
N SER A 53 -7.67 18.00 7.73
CA SER A 53 -8.64 18.40 6.71
C SER A 53 -9.34 17.20 6.02
N ASN A 54 -9.09 15.97 6.47
CA ASN A 54 -9.62 14.72 5.89
C ASN A 54 -9.11 14.38 4.48
N HIS A 55 -7.93 14.89 4.11
CA HIS A 55 -7.22 14.47 2.90
C HIS A 55 -6.52 13.13 3.17
N ILE A 56 -6.64 12.23 2.20
CA ILE A 56 -6.09 10.88 2.22
C ILE A 56 -4.71 10.89 1.57
N PHE A 57 -3.70 10.44 2.29
CA PHE A 57 -2.33 10.31 1.81
C PHE A 57 -1.89 8.86 1.82
N LEU A 58 -1.53 8.32 0.65
CA LEU A 58 -0.98 6.99 0.55
C LEU A 58 0.48 7.00 1.02
N LEU A 59 0.80 6.23 2.07
CA LEU A 59 2.15 6.12 2.60
C LEU A 59 2.91 4.96 1.97
N ALA A 60 2.27 3.80 1.86
CA ALA A 60 2.88 2.61 1.29
C ALA A 60 1.80 1.65 0.79
N PHE A 61 2.17 0.75 -0.12
CA PHE A 61 1.36 -0.40 -0.46
C PHE A 61 2.24 -1.63 -0.70
N SER A 62 1.65 -2.80 -0.53
CA SER A 62 2.29 -4.07 -0.88
C SER A 62 1.31 -5.04 -1.50
N ILE A 63 1.80 -5.81 -2.46
CA ILE A 63 1.09 -6.94 -3.06
C ILE A 63 1.80 -8.20 -2.60
N THR A 64 1.10 -9.08 -1.91
CA THR A 64 1.58 -10.41 -1.53
C THR A 64 0.66 -11.46 -2.14
N ASP A 65 1.20 -12.52 -2.74
CA ASP A 65 0.44 -13.72 -3.16
C ASP A 65 0.42 -14.73 -2.01
#